data_AF-A0ABF7QC14-F1
#
_entry.id   AF-A0ABF7QC14-F1
#
_cell.length_a   1.000
_cell.length_b   1.000
_cell.length_c   1.000
_cell.angle_alpha   90.00
_cell.angle_beta   90.00
_cell.angle_gamma   90.00
#
_symmetry.space_group_name_H-M   'P 1'
#
loop_
_entity.id
_entity.type
_entity.pdbx_description
1 polymer ?
#
loop_
_entity_poly.entity_id
_entity_poly.type
_entity_poly.pdbx_seq_one_letter_code
_entity_poly.pdbx_strand_id
1 'polypeptide(L)'
;MSEAAAVAQDLREKLGPGRLVLVVGPSGAGKDTLLNVARRDCAGDDRVVFPQRIVTRAASAFEDNLEMSAAGFREALDAGQFALHWDAHGHGYGVPRSINDDILAGRTVVVNVSRTVIAAARRSYAHVIVVTITAPPDVLAERLGKRHRPSDGDISERLHRAVNDDDVAADVTIVNVGDPEPHGHRLTQIIRGPREATPVEATEGGSHVGHHHD
;
A
#
# COMPACT_ATOMS: atom_id res chain seq x y z
N MET A 1 18.67 -14.06 -29.46
CA MET A 1 18.69 -13.42 -28.14
C MET A 1 18.51 -14.54 -27.12
N SER A 2 19.53 -14.80 -26.30
CA SER A 2 19.65 -16.04 -25.51
C SER A 2 18.78 -16.03 -24.25
N GLU A 3 18.20 -17.17 -23.89
CA GLU A 3 17.55 -17.46 -22.60
C GLU A 3 18.40 -17.02 -21.40
N ALA A 4 19.73 -16.96 -21.53
CA ALA A 4 20.64 -16.49 -20.50
C ALA A 4 20.39 -15.02 -20.07
N ALA A 5 19.90 -14.16 -20.96
CA ALA A 5 19.59 -12.77 -20.63
C ALA A 5 18.27 -12.64 -19.85
N ALA A 6 17.31 -13.56 -20.07
CA ALA A 6 16.06 -13.62 -19.32
C ALA A 6 16.28 -14.23 -17.92
N VAL A 7 17.13 -15.25 -17.82
CA VAL A 7 17.50 -15.89 -16.54
C VAL A 7 18.38 -14.97 -15.67
N ALA A 8 19.25 -14.15 -16.27
CA ALA A 8 20.07 -13.18 -15.52
C ALA A 8 19.24 -12.02 -14.90
N GLN A 9 18.05 -11.73 -15.43
CA GLN A 9 17.13 -10.76 -14.82
C GLN A 9 16.39 -11.35 -13.61
N ASP A 10 16.28 -12.68 -13.54
CA ASP A 10 15.56 -13.43 -12.49
C ASP A 10 16.41 -13.68 -11.23
N LEU A 11 17.72 -13.43 -11.29
CA LEU A 11 18.67 -13.61 -10.18
C LEU A 11 19.15 -12.31 -9.52
N ARG A 12 18.48 -11.17 -9.74
CA ARG A 12 18.66 -10.05 -8.81
C ARG A 12 18.01 -10.45 -7.51
N GLU A 13 18.83 -10.81 -6.51
CA GLU A 13 18.35 -11.04 -5.15
C GLU A 13 17.45 -9.88 -4.75
N LYS A 14 16.21 -10.21 -4.37
CA LYS A 14 15.25 -9.22 -3.91
C LYS A 14 15.79 -8.53 -2.66
N LEU A 15 15.53 -7.23 -2.52
CA LEU A 15 15.99 -6.46 -1.36
C LEU A 15 15.31 -6.96 -0.07
N GLY A 16 16.12 -7.26 0.95
CA GLY A 16 15.72 -7.74 2.27
C GLY A 16 16.84 -7.50 3.29
N PRO A 17 16.67 -7.87 4.57
CA PRO A 17 15.60 -8.70 5.15
C PRO A 17 14.41 -7.90 5.70
N GLY A 18 14.37 -6.59 5.47
CA GLY A 18 13.28 -5.71 5.88
C GLY A 18 11.98 -5.95 5.12
N ARG A 19 10.89 -5.37 5.62
CA ARG A 19 9.55 -5.55 5.09
C ARG A 19 9.07 -4.27 4.42
N LEU A 20 8.41 -4.41 3.29
CA LEU A 20 7.72 -3.31 2.61
C LEU A 20 6.20 -3.51 2.73
N VAL A 21 5.56 -2.71 3.58
CA VAL A 21 4.10 -2.71 3.76
C VAL A 21 3.50 -1.65 2.85
N LEU A 22 2.79 -2.11 1.81
CA LEU A 22 2.09 -1.27 0.85
C LEU A 22 0.65 -1.08 1.29
N VAL A 23 0.27 0.14 1.63
CA VAL A 23 -1.12 0.49 1.93
C VAL A 23 -1.78 1.01 0.66
N VAL A 24 -2.83 0.33 0.22
CA VAL A 24 -3.58 0.64 -1.00
C VAL A 24 -5.08 0.71 -0.73
N GLY A 25 -5.86 1.19 -1.69
CA GLY A 25 -7.32 1.24 -1.60
C GLY A 25 -7.92 2.49 -2.23
N PRO A 26 -9.25 2.54 -2.41
CA PRO A 26 -9.91 3.64 -3.10
C PRO A 26 -9.79 4.97 -2.35
N SER A 27 -9.98 6.07 -3.08
CA SER A 27 -10.24 7.37 -2.46
C SER A 27 -11.52 7.26 -1.64
N GLY A 28 -11.57 7.82 -0.43
CA GLY A 28 -12.71 7.59 0.47
C GLY A 28 -12.45 6.60 1.61
N ALA A 29 -11.54 5.64 1.42
CA ALA A 29 -11.40 4.49 2.32
C ALA A 29 -10.80 4.82 3.71
N GLY A 30 -10.20 6.00 3.89
CA GLY A 30 -9.61 6.42 5.16
C GLY A 30 -8.17 5.94 5.39
N LYS A 31 -7.42 5.68 4.31
CA LYS A 31 -5.99 5.26 4.37
C LYS A 31 -5.15 6.17 5.27
N ASP A 32 -5.20 7.49 5.04
CA ASP A 32 -4.37 8.44 5.80
C ASP A 32 -4.78 8.52 7.27
N THR A 33 -6.07 8.37 7.57
CA THR A 33 -6.58 8.27 8.94
C THR A 33 -5.97 7.08 9.66
N LEU A 34 -6.04 5.88 9.07
CA LEU A 34 -5.49 4.67 9.67
C LEU A 34 -3.95 4.70 9.75
N LEU A 35 -3.29 5.31 8.76
CA LEU A 35 -1.85 5.54 8.79
C LEU A 35 -1.44 6.49 9.92
N ASN A 36 -2.25 7.52 10.23
CA ASN A 36 -1.97 8.42 11.35
C ASN A 36 -2.06 7.71 12.70
N VAL A 37 -3.04 6.81 12.86
CA VAL A 37 -3.12 5.93 14.03
C VAL A 37 -1.88 5.06 14.14
N ALA A 38 -1.51 4.39 13.04
CA ALA A 38 -0.32 3.54 13.03
C ALA A 38 0.97 4.31 13.32
N ARG A 39 1.15 5.51 12.76
CA ARG A 39 2.28 6.40 13.09
C ARG A 39 2.34 6.74 14.57
N ARG A 40 1.20 7.09 15.17
CA ARG A 40 1.11 7.40 16.61
C ARG A 40 1.46 6.17 17.45
N ASP A 41 0.90 5.01 17.13
CA ASP A 41 1.13 3.79 17.90
C ASP A 41 2.56 3.27 17.77
N CYS A 42 3.19 3.49 16.61
CA CYS A 42 4.58 3.15 16.32
C CYS A 42 5.59 4.24 16.74
N ALA A 43 5.14 5.34 17.33
CA ALA A 43 6.03 6.40 17.79
C ALA A 43 7.07 5.84 18.78
N GLY A 44 8.36 6.01 18.45
CA GLY A 44 9.48 5.49 19.24
C GLY A 44 9.92 4.06 18.90
N ASP A 45 9.31 3.39 17.91
CA ASP A 45 9.80 2.11 17.39
C ASP A 45 10.70 2.35 16.17
N ASP A 46 12.02 2.43 16.39
CA ASP A 46 13.02 2.69 15.33
C ASP A 46 13.08 1.59 14.24
N ARG A 47 12.37 0.47 14.44
CA ARG A 47 12.26 -0.61 13.45
C ARG A 47 11.18 -0.32 12.40
N VAL A 48 10.35 0.70 12.59
CA VAL A 48 9.27 1.07 11.66
C VAL A 48 9.54 2.44 11.06
N VAL A 49 9.46 2.54 9.74
CA VAL A 49 9.74 3.76 8.99
C VAL A 49 8.53 4.12 8.13
N PHE A 50 8.06 5.37 8.27
CA PHE A 50 7.03 5.97 7.42
C PHE A 50 7.68 7.06 6.56
N PRO A 51 8.21 6.72 5.37
CA PRO A 51 8.88 7.71 4.54
C PRO A 51 7.89 8.72 3.96
N GLN A 52 8.33 9.96 3.82
CA GLN A 52 7.59 10.97 3.07
C GLN A 52 7.64 10.64 1.58
N ARG A 53 6.50 10.68 0.91
CA ARG A 53 6.45 10.53 -0.56
C ARG A 53 6.76 11.85 -1.22
N ILE A 54 7.34 11.79 -2.41
CA ILE A 54 7.56 12.96 -3.25
C ILE A 54 6.40 13.05 -4.24
N VAL A 55 5.77 14.21 -4.38
CA VAL A 55 4.63 14.39 -5.29
C VAL A 55 4.78 15.68 -6.09
N THR A 56 4.36 15.65 -7.37
CA THR A 56 4.45 16.82 -8.26
C THR A 56 3.31 17.82 -8.11
N ARG A 57 2.39 17.59 -7.17
CA ARG A 57 1.30 18.51 -6.84
C ARG A 57 1.73 19.43 -5.70
N ALA A 58 1.12 20.61 -5.61
CA ALA A 58 1.31 21.49 -4.48
C ALA A 58 1.06 20.76 -3.15
N ALA A 59 1.95 20.95 -2.17
CA ALA A 59 1.79 20.39 -0.84
C ALA A 59 0.43 20.79 -0.27
N SER A 60 -0.33 19.81 0.23
CA SER A 60 -1.57 20.08 0.96
C SER A 60 -1.34 19.82 2.44
N ALA A 61 -1.98 20.61 3.31
CA ALA A 61 -1.92 20.42 4.77
C ALA A 61 -2.52 19.07 5.25
N PHE A 62 -3.05 18.25 4.33
CA PHE A 62 -3.73 17.00 4.63
C PHE A 62 -2.87 15.76 4.40
N GLU A 63 -1.74 15.86 3.70
CA GLU A 63 -0.85 14.73 3.44
C GLU A 63 0.61 15.08 3.71
N ASP A 64 1.32 14.17 4.36
CA ASP A 64 2.76 14.29 4.65
C ASP A 64 3.59 13.85 3.43
N ASN A 65 3.69 14.74 2.45
CA ASN A 65 4.48 14.55 1.23
C ASN A 65 5.44 15.73 1.01
N LEU A 66 6.57 15.45 0.37
CA LEU A 66 7.48 16.47 -0.16
C LEU A 66 7.03 16.89 -1.56
N GLU A 67 6.93 18.19 -1.79
CA GLU A 67 6.62 18.75 -3.11
C GLU A 67 7.88 18.79 -3.98
N MET A 68 7.71 18.48 -5.27
CA MET A 68 8.76 18.60 -6.27
C MET A 68 8.17 19.13 -7.58
N SER A 69 8.90 19.97 -8.31
CA SER A 69 8.44 20.41 -9.63
C SER A 69 8.36 19.22 -10.60
N ALA A 70 7.47 19.28 -11.60
CA ALA A 70 7.37 18.23 -12.61
C ALA A 70 8.70 18.02 -13.38
N ALA A 71 9.46 19.09 -13.61
CA ALA A 71 10.78 19.01 -14.22
C ALA A 71 11.78 18.28 -13.31
N GLY A 72 11.87 18.68 -12.03
CA GLY A 72 12.76 18.03 -11.07
C GLY A 72 12.39 16.57 -10.80
N PHE A 73 11.10 16.23 -10.80
CA PHE A 73 10.64 14.86 -10.66
C PHE A 73 11.10 13.98 -11.81
N ARG A 74 11.05 14.50 -13.04
CA ARG A 74 11.54 13.79 -14.22
C ARG A 74 13.05 13.60 -14.18
N GLU A 75 13.81 14.62 -13.81
CA GLU A 75 15.26 14.51 -13.61
C GLU A 75 15.61 13.47 -12.53
N ALA A 76 14.89 13.46 -11.41
CA ALA A 76 15.07 12.48 -10.34
C ALA A 76 14.72 11.06 -10.79
N LEU A 77 13.68 10.91 -11.62
CA LEU A 77 13.30 9.63 -12.21
C LEU A 77 14.38 9.12 -13.17
N ASP A 78 14.87 9.97 -14.07
CA ASP A 78 15.95 9.65 -15.02
C ASP A 78 17.27 9.29 -14.29
N ALA A 79 17.50 9.90 -13.13
CA ALA A 79 18.63 9.61 -12.25
C ALA A 79 18.40 8.42 -11.28
N GLY A 80 17.27 7.70 -11.40
CA GLY A 80 16.97 6.51 -10.60
C GLY A 80 16.82 6.78 -9.10
N GLN A 81 16.34 7.97 -8.71
CA GLN A 81 16.22 8.41 -7.31
C GLN A 81 14.99 7.86 -6.58
N PHE A 82 14.11 7.15 -7.28
CA PHE A 82 12.91 6.55 -6.70
C PHE A 82 13.03 5.02 -6.61
N ALA A 83 12.65 4.49 -5.45
CA ALA A 83 12.43 3.06 -5.25
C ALA A 83 11.16 2.57 -5.96
N LEU A 84 10.10 3.37 -5.88
CA LEU A 84 8.82 3.15 -6.55
C LEU A 84 8.32 4.49 -7.09
N HIS A 85 7.66 4.50 -8.24
CA HIS A 85 7.00 5.69 -8.77
C HIS A 85 5.76 5.31 -9.56
N TRP A 86 4.79 6.23 -9.64
CA TRP A 86 3.59 6.09 -10.45
C TRP A 86 2.98 7.45 -10.77
N ASP A 87 2.11 7.48 -11.76
CA ASP A 87 1.27 8.64 -12.08
C ASP A 87 -0.16 8.40 -11.62
N ALA A 88 -0.79 9.44 -11.06
CA ALA A 88 -2.21 9.43 -10.74
C ALA A 88 -2.77 10.85 -10.83
N HIS A 89 -3.96 11.01 -11.42
CA HIS A 89 -4.66 12.30 -11.51
C HIS A 89 -3.81 13.44 -12.11
N GLY A 90 -2.93 13.14 -13.06
CA GLY A 90 -2.05 14.13 -13.69
C GLY A 90 -0.84 14.56 -12.84
N HIS A 91 -0.55 13.84 -11.76
CA HIS A 91 0.59 14.08 -10.89
C HIS A 91 1.48 12.84 -10.76
N GLY A 92 2.78 13.06 -10.70
CA GLY A 92 3.78 12.05 -10.41
C GLY A 92 3.94 11.86 -8.91
N TYR A 93 4.10 10.61 -8.49
CA TYR A 93 4.32 10.20 -7.11
C TYR A 93 5.55 9.31 -7.06
N GLY A 94 6.42 9.54 -6.07
CA GLY A 94 7.67 8.82 -5.90
C GLY A 94 7.90 8.44 -4.45
N VAL A 95 8.41 7.23 -4.22
CA VAL A 95 8.98 6.79 -2.95
C VAL A 95 10.50 6.89 -3.08
N PRO A 96 11.20 7.68 -2.23
CA PRO A 96 12.64 7.87 -2.34
C PRO A 96 13.42 6.55 -2.30
N ARG A 97 14.51 6.45 -3.06
CA ARG A 97 15.38 5.25 -3.08
C ARG A 97 15.99 4.93 -1.71
N SER A 98 16.10 5.92 -0.81
CA SER A 98 16.61 5.75 0.55
C SER A 98 15.85 4.71 1.38
N ILE A 99 14.60 4.37 1.01
CA ILE A 99 13.88 3.28 1.70
C ILE A 99 14.60 1.93 1.57
N ASN A 100 15.44 1.76 0.54
CA ASN A 100 16.20 0.53 0.35
C ASN A 100 17.21 0.33 1.48
N ASP A 101 17.76 1.41 2.03
CA ASP A 101 18.68 1.35 3.17
C ASP A 101 17.93 0.91 4.45
N ASP A 102 16.68 1.37 4.61
CA ASP A 102 15.80 0.90 5.70
C ASP A 102 15.49 -0.60 5.56
N ILE A 103 15.17 -1.06 4.34
CA ILE A 103 14.89 -2.47 4.05
C ILE A 103 16.14 -3.33 4.30
N LEU A 104 17.32 -2.91 3.83
CA LEU A 104 18.59 -3.63 4.04
C LEU A 104 18.96 -3.69 5.53
N ALA A 105 18.61 -2.67 6.30
CA ALA A 105 18.74 -2.66 7.76
C ALA A 105 17.72 -3.55 8.49
N GLY A 106 16.83 -4.24 7.77
CA GLY A 106 15.85 -5.14 8.36
C GLY A 106 14.63 -4.45 8.97
N ARG A 107 14.41 -3.16 8.67
CA ARG A 107 13.28 -2.37 9.16
C ARG A 107 12.01 -2.62 8.35
N THR A 108 10.87 -2.26 8.91
CA THR A 108 9.57 -2.27 8.22
C THR A 108 9.28 -0.88 7.68
N VAL A 109 9.22 -0.76 6.36
CA VAL A 109 8.85 0.48 5.65
C VAL A 109 7.38 0.43 5.31
N VAL A 110 6.61 1.46 5.67
CA VAL A 110 5.17 1.55 5.44
C VAL A 110 4.86 2.70 4.49
N VAL A 111 4.29 2.39 3.32
CA VAL A 111 4.04 3.39 2.27
C VAL A 111 2.62 3.31 1.72
N ASN A 112 1.98 4.47 1.61
CA ASN A 112 0.71 4.63 0.90
C ASN A 112 0.96 4.74 -0.61
N VAL A 113 0.56 3.75 -1.40
CA VAL A 113 0.90 3.69 -2.83
C VAL A 113 -0.31 3.43 -3.72
N SER A 114 -0.13 3.61 -5.04
CA SER A 114 -1.08 3.11 -6.03
C SER A 114 -0.93 1.60 -6.21
N ARG A 115 -2.04 0.92 -6.53
CA ARG A 115 -2.02 -0.51 -6.85
C ARG A 115 -1.12 -0.87 -8.03
N THR A 116 -0.92 0.10 -8.94
CA THR A 116 -0.06 -0.05 -10.12
C THR A 116 1.39 -0.43 -9.80
N VAL A 117 1.91 -0.06 -8.61
CA VAL A 117 3.30 -0.37 -8.24
C VAL A 117 3.47 -1.70 -7.50
N ILE A 118 2.39 -2.40 -7.15
CA ILE A 118 2.45 -3.63 -6.36
C ILE A 118 3.29 -4.69 -7.08
N ALA A 119 3.06 -4.89 -8.38
CA ALA A 119 3.79 -5.89 -9.16
C ALA A 119 5.30 -5.57 -9.23
N ALA A 120 5.65 -4.28 -9.39
CA ALA A 120 7.03 -3.83 -9.39
C ALA A 120 7.70 -4.02 -8.02
N ALA A 121 6.97 -3.73 -6.93
CA ALA A 121 7.46 -3.95 -5.58
C ALA A 121 7.71 -5.44 -5.29
N ARG A 122 6.77 -6.34 -5.64
CA ARG A 122 6.91 -7.80 -5.43
C ARG A 122 8.07 -8.41 -6.22
N ARG A 123 8.49 -7.80 -7.34
CA ARG A 123 9.70 -8.18 -8.08
C ARG A 123 10.99 -7.67 -7.43
N SER A 124 10.93 -6.55 -6.70
CA SER A 124 12.12 -5.84 -6.19
C SER A 124 12.45 -6.16 -4.73
N TYR A 125 11.46 -6.49 -3.91
CA TYR A 125 11.60 -6.66 -2.46
C TYR A 125 11.21 -8.07 -2.01
N ALA A 126 11.98 -8.62 -1.07
CA ALA A 126 11.85 -10.00 -0.61
C ALA A 126 10.57 -10.21 0.21
N HIS A 127 10.23 -9.25 1.07
CA HIS A 127 9.08 -9.31 1.97
C HIS A 127 8.14 -8.14 1.72
N VAL A 128 7.17 -8.33 0.82
CA VAL A 128 6.12 -7.34 0.53
C VAL A 128 4.80 -7.78 1.16
N ILE A 129 4.13 -6.85 1.83
CA ILE A 129 2.79 -7.07 2.38
C ILE A 129 1.88 -5.98 1.83
N VAL A 130 0.85 -6.37 1.09
CA VAL A 130 -0.16 -5.47 0.54
C VAL A 130 -1.36 -5.45 1.47
N VAL A 131 -1.62 -4.28 2.07
CA VAL A 131 -2.79 -4.02 2.90
C VAL A 131 -3.78 -3.15 2.11
N THR A 132 -4.91 -3.73 1.73
CA THR A 132 -6.00 -2.99 1.11
C THR A 132 -6.92 -2.44 2.20
N ILE A 133 -7.04 -1.12 2.27
CA ILE A 133 -8.04 -0.45 3.10
C ILE A 133 -9.21 -0.07 2.20
N THR A 134 -10.40 -0.55 2.54
CA THR A 134 -11.63 -0.31 1.76
C THR A 134 -12.81 0.03 2.67
N ALA A 135 -13.95 0.37 2.08
CA ALA A 135 -15.24 0.48 2.75
C ALA A 135 -16.35 0.13 1.74
N PRO A 136 -17.58 -0.18 2.21
CA PRO A 136 -18.72 -0.39 1.32
C PRO A 136 -18.91 0.78 0.32
N PRO A 137 -19.34 0.52 -0.93
CA PRO A 137 -19.43 1.55 -1.98
C PRO A 137 -20.29 2.76 -1.60
N ASP A 138 -21.39 2.53 -0.89
CA ASP A 138 -22.27 3.55 -0.32
C ASP A 138 -21.54 4.44 0.69
N VAL A 139 -20.76 3.84 1.59
CA VAL A 139 -19.92 4.56 2.57
C VAL A 139 -18.81 5.35 1.86
N LEU A 140 -18.17 4.78 0.84
CA LEU A 140 -17.17 5.48 0.03
C LEU A 140 -17.79 6.68 -0.68
N ALA A 141 -18.94 6.49 -1.34
CA ALA A 141 -19.67 7.56 -2.01
C ALA A 141 -20.04 8.69 -1.04
N GLU A 142 -20.58 8.36 0.13
CA GLU A 142 -20.93 9.34 1.17
C GLU A 142 -19.70 10.14 1.63
N ARG A 143 -18.58 9.45 1.92
CA ARG A 143 -17.32 10.09 2.36
C ARG A 143 -16.66 10.94 1.27
N LEU A 144 -16.86 10.59 0.00
CA LEU A 144 -16.40 11.37 -1.15
C LEU A 144 -17.29 12.60 -1.38
N GLY A 145 -18.61 12.46 -1.18
CA GLY A 145 -19.57 13.56 -1.25
C GLY A 145 -19.35 14.60 -0.14
N LYS A 146 -19.12 14.17 1.10
CA LYS A 146 -18.83 15.07 2.24
C LYS A 146 -17.53 15.88 2.07
N ARG A 147 -16.62 15.43 1.21
CA ARG A 147 -15.35 16.11 0.91
C ARG A 147 -15.41 17.09 -0.26
N HIS A 148 -16.51 17.13 -1.01
CA HIS A 148 -16.59 18.01 -2.18
C HIS A 148 -16.71 19.49 -1.79
N ARG A 149 -15.81 20.30 -2.36
CA ARG A 149 -16.17 21.65 -2.82
C ARG A 149 -16.69 21.55 -4.27
N PRO A 150 -17.50 22.50 -4.76
CA PRO A 150 -18.09 22.45 -6.11
C PRO A 150 -17.10 22.32 -7.30
N SER A 151 -15.79 22.37 -7.07
CA SER A 151 -14.72 22.34 -8.08
C SER A 151 -14.16 20.96 -8.42
N ASP A 152 -14.52 19.89 -7.70
CA ASP A 152 -13.65 18.68 -7.62
C ASP A 152 -14.00 17.51 -8.58
N GLY A 153 -14.76 17.76 -9.65
CA GLY A 153 -15.05 16.77 -10.72
C GLY A 153 -16.18 15.78 -10.40
N ASP A 154 -16.49 14.85 -11.33
CA ASP A 154 -17.65 13.96 -11.23
C ASP A 154 -17.42 12.81 -10.23
N ILE A 155 -18.26 12.75 -9.20
CA ILE A 155 -18.32 11.71 -8.17
C ILE A 155 -18.47 10.31 -8.79
N SER A 156 -19.19 10.23 -9.92
CA SER A 156 -19.52 8.98 -10.60
C SER A 156 -18.28 8.27 -11.14
N GLU A 157 -17.33 9.01 -11.73
CA GLU A 157 -16.07 8.41 -12.18
C GLU A 157 -15.18 7.95 -11.02
N ARG A 158 -15.21 8.67 -9.89
CA ARG A 158 -14.45 8.30 -8.69
C ARG A 158 -15.00 7.02 -8.06
N LEU A 159 -16.32 6.86 -8.07
CA LEU A 159 -17.00 5.67 -7.58
C LEU A 159 -16.79 4.47 -8.51
N HIS A 160 -16.89 4.66 -9.83
CA HIS A 160 -16.67 3.59 -10.82
C HIS A 160 -15.24 3.05 -10.77
N ARG A 161 -14.25 3.90 -10.47
CA ARG A 161 -12.85 3.48 -10.23
C ARG A 161 -12.66 2.72 -8.91
N ALA A 162 -13.50 2.96 -7.89
CA ALA A 162 -13.47 2.22 -6.63
C ALA A 162 -14.12 0.83 -6.73
N VAL A 163 -15.02 0.63 -7.70
CA VAL A 163 -15.72 -0.65 -7.94
C VAL A 163 -14.90 -1.58 -8.84
N ASN A 164 -14.13 -1.08 -9.81
CA ASN A 164 -13.28 -1.89 -10.70
C ASN A 164 -11.96 -2.37 -10.04
N ASP A 165 -11.92 -2.46 -8.72
CA ASP A 165 -10.70 -2.66 -7.91
C ASP A 165 -10.37 -4.14 -7.62
N ASP A 166 -11.12 -5.08 -8.20
CA ASP A 166 -11.14 -6.50 -7.81
C ASP A 166 -9.88 -7.33 -8.17
N ASP A 167 -8.93 -6.80 -8.93
CA ASP A 167 -7.76 -7.57 -9.40
C ASP A 167 -6.49 -7.43 -8.55
N VAL A 168 -6.57 -6.87 -7.34
CA VAL A 168 -5.40 -6.81 -6.45
C VAL A 168 -5.37 -7.96 -5.48
N ALA A 169 -4.37 -8.83 -5.65
CA ALA A 169 -3.97 -9.83 -4.66
C ALA A 169 -3.40 -9.14 -3.41
N ALA A 170 -4.30 -8.61 -2.59
CA ALA A 170 -3.98 -8.08 -1.27
C ALA A 170 -3.67 -9.24 -0.32
N ASP A 171 -2.65 -9.06 0.51
CA ASP A 171 -2.33 -10.06 1.54
C ASP A 171 -3.25 -9.89 2.75
N VAL A 172 -3.72 -8.66 3.01
CA VAL A 172 -4.68 -8.33 4.07
C VAL A 172 -5.67 -7.27 3.59
N THR A 173 -6.94 -7.41 3.96
CA THR A 173 -7.98 -6.40 3.73
C THR A 173 -8.50 -5.85 5.05
N ILE A 174 -8.56 -4.53 5.18
CA ILE A 174 -9.18 -3.81 6.30
C ILE A 174 -10.42 -3.07 5.76
N VAL A 175 -11.59 -3.45 6.24
CA VAL A 175 -12.86 -2.77 5.91
C VAL A 175 -13.12 -1.69 6.95
N ASN A 176 -12.81 -0.44 6.62
CA ASN A 176 -12.84 0.70 7.52
C ASN A 176 -14.24 1.35 7.58
N VAL A 177 -15.09 0.84 8.47
CA VAL A 177 -16.46 1.33 8.71
C VAL A 177 -16.62 1.75 10.16
N GLY A 178 -17.28 2.89 10.41
CA GLY A 178 -17.43 3.44 11.76
C GLY A 178 -16.16 4.10 12.28
N ASP A 179 -15.81 3.81 13.53
CA ASP A 179 -14.65 4.38 14.22
C ASP A 179 -13.32 3.90 13.57
N PRO A 180 -12.43 4.81 13.15
CA PRO A 180 -11.14 4.44 12.57
C PRO A 180 -10.14 3.80 13.57
N GLU A 181 -10.24 4.02 14.88
CA GLU A 181 -9.18 3.60 15.81
C GLU A 181 -8.94 2.08 15.85
N PRO A 182 -9.97 1.23 15.98
CA PRO A 182 -9.76 -0.22 15.96
C PRO A 182 -9.09 -0.71 14.66
N HIS A 183 -9.46 -0.10 13.54
CA HIS A 183 -8.90 -0.42 12.22
C HIS A 183 -7.44 0.06 12.10
N GLY A 184 -7.13 1.22 12.66
CA GLY A 184 -5.76 1.73 12.75
C GLY A 184 -4.87 0.84 13.62
N HIS A 185 -5.36 0.40 14.78
CA HIS A 185 -4.65 -0.57 15.63
C HIS A 185 -4.43 -1.90 14.93
N ARG A 186 -5.40 -2.37 14.12
CA ARG A 186 -5.21 -3.56 13.29
C ARG A 186 -4.09 -3.38 12.26
N LEU A 187 -4.01 -2.20 11.62
CA LEU A 187 -2.89 -1.87 10.74
C LEU A 187 -1.55 -1.88 11.50
N THR A 188 -1.50 -1.31 12.72
CA THR A 188 -0.31 -1.35 13.58
C THR A 188 0.15 -2.77 13.87
N GLN A 189 -0.78 -3.69 14.15
CA GLN A 189 -0.45 -5.12 14.37
C GLN A 189 0.18 -5.76 13.14
N ILE A 190 -0.32 -5.47 11.94
CA ILE A 190 0.25 -5.98 10.68
C ILE A 190 1.66 -5.41 10.46
N ILE A 191 1.84 -4.12 10.72
CA ILE A 191 3.15 -3.43 10.63
C ILE A 191 4.15 -4.06 11.61
N ARG A 192 3.74 -4.41 12.82
CA ARG A 192 4.60 -5.06 13.82
C ARG A 192 4.72 -6.58 13.66
N GLY A 193 3.94 -7.17 12.76
CA GLY A 193 3.89 -8.61 12.55
C GLY A 193 5.22 -9.22 12.10
N PRO A 194 5.35 -10.55 12.20
CA PRO A 194 6.57 -11.26 11.81
C PRO A 194 6.91 -11.06 10.32
N ARG A 195 8.18 -11.31 9.97
CA ARG A 195 8.72 -11.16 8.59
C ARG A 195 8.14 -12.16 7.61
N GLU A 196 7.68 -13.30 8.10
CA GLU A 196 7.05 -14.35 7.31
C GLU A 196 5.54 -14.17 7.34
N ALA A 197 4.93 -14.00 6.17
CA ALA A 197 3.50 -14.25 6.02
C ALA A 197 3.33 -15.78 6.09
N THR A 198 2.92 -16.30 7.24
CA THR A 198 2.45 -17.68 7.31
C THR A 198 1.19 -17.76 6.45
N PRO A 199 1.11 -18.62 5.43
CA PRO A 199 -0.14 -18.89 4.74
C PRO A 199 -1.15 -19.31 5.80
N VAL A 200 -2.26 -18.58 5.92
CA VAL A 200 -3.39 -19.05 6.71
C VAL A 200 -3.94 -20.24 5.95
N GLU A 201 -3.62 -21.45 6.40
CA GLU A 201 -4.28 -22.66 5.90
C GLU A 201 -5.77 -22.48 6.10
N ALA A 202 -6.51 -22.48 4.99
CA ALA A 202 -7.95 -22.59 5.02
C ALA A 202 -8.28 -23.84 5.84
N THR A 203 -9.04 -23.65 6.91
CA THR A 203 -9.51 -24.75 7.73
C THR A 203 -10.43 -25.59 6.86
N GLU A 204 -9.89 -26.65 6.26
CA GLU A 204 -10.72 -27.69 5.65
C GLU A 204 -11.56 -28.29 6.77
N GLY A 205 -12.86 -27.99 6.72
CA GLY A 205 -13.85 -28.58 7.60
C GLY A 205 -13.82 -30.09 7.42
N GLY A 206 -13.26 -30.78 8.41
CA GLY A 206 -13.28 -32.22 8.50
C GLY A 206 -14.72 -32.73 8.56
N SER A 207 -15.13 -33.44 7.52
CA SER A 207 -16.30 -34.32 7.50
C SER A 207 -16.15 -35.45 8.53
N HIS A 208 -17.13 -35.60 9.43
CA HIS A 208 -17.42 -36.90 10.02
C HIS A 208 -18.91 -37.03 10.37
N VAL A 209 -19.70 -37.50 9.41
CA VAL A 209 -21.00 -38.14 9.68
C VAL A 209 -20.85 -39.60 9.27
N GLY A 210 -20.56 -40.45 10.24
CA GLY A 210 -20.68 -41.90 10.08
C GLY A 210 -22.14 -42.29 10.24
N HIS A 211 -22.76 -42.76 9.16
CA HIS A 211 -23.98 -43.57 9.24
C HIS A 211 -23.59 -45.00 9.59
N HIS A 212 -24.03 -45.47 10.76
CA HIS A 212 -24.20 -46.89 11.05
C HIS A 212 -25.71 -47.18 11.02
N HIS A 213 -26.12 -48.03 10.10
CA HIS A 213 -27.38 -48.76 10.16
C HIS A 213 -27.04 -50.21 9.83
N ASP A 214 -27.17 -51.07 10.84
CA ASP A 214 -27.56 -52.47 10.76
C ASP A 214 -28.50 -52.72 11.96
#